data_AF-A0A3S8W1I4-F1
#
_entry.id   AF-A0A3S8W1I4-F1
#
_cell.length_a   1.000
_cell.length_b   1.000
_cell.length_c   1.000
_cell.angle_alpha   90.00
_cell.angle_beta   90.00
_cell.angle_gamma   90.00
#
_symmetry.space_group_name_H-M   'P 1'
#
loop_
_entity.id
_entity.type
_entity.pdbx_description
1 polymer ?
#
loop_
_entity_poly.entity_id
_entity_poly.type
_entity_poly.pdbx_seq_one_letter_code
_entity_poly.pdbx_strand_id
1 'polypeptide(L)'
;MTVVGGADVDDEELDSLTGQLRQALLELEVGDVRAGRAGGAVPAGAKSGEGLALGVLAVTVAPVVLRSVVRLVEAWLQNRPVRSVRLELDGRSLELGDATDAEKQRLIEAFLDARE
;
A
#
# COMPACT_ATOMS: atom_id res chain seq x y z
N MET A 1 -4.08 2.29 2.78
CA MET A 1 -2.82 1.90 2.13
C MET A 1 -2.38 3.04 1.23
N THR A 2 -1.11 3.41 1.26
CA THR A 2 -0.53 4.55 0.55
C THR A 2 0.73 4.10 -0.18
N VAL A 3 0.80 4.35 -1.48
CA VAL A 3 1.91 4.03 -2.37
C VAL A 3 2.73 5.31 -2.57
N VAL A 4 4.05 5.22 -2.37
CA VAL A 4 4.97 6.33 -2.57
C VAL A 4 5.89 5.99 -3.74
N GLY A 5 5.72 6.71 -4.84
CA GLY A 5 6.59 6.60 -6.02
C GLY A 5 8.05 6.97 -5.72
N GLY A 6 8.97 6.46 -6.54
CA GLY A 6 10.36 6.92 -6.55
C GLY A 6 10.50 8.36 -7.05
N ALA A 7 11.70 8.93 -6.98
CA ALA A 7 11.96 10.31 -7.40
C ALA A 7 11.70 10.57 -8.90
N ASP A 8 11.74 9.51 -9.71
CA ASP A 8 11.52 9.55 -11.16
C ASP A 8 10.09 9.16 -11.58
N VAL A 9 9.22 8.83 -10.62
CA VAL A 9 7.82 8.42 -10.89
C VAL A 9 6.93 9.65 -10.91
N ASP A 10 6.30 9.91 -12.05
CA ASP A 10 5.31 10.97 -12.19
C ASP A 10 3.90 10.54 -11.72
N ASP A 11 2.97 11.50 -11.67
CA ASP A 11 1.61 11.29 -11.19
C ASP A 11 0.82 10.25 -12.02
N GLU A 12 1.06 10.19 -13.34
CA GLU A 12 0.36 9.26 -14.25
C GLU A 12 0.89 7.84 -14.10
N GLU A 13 2.20 7.70 -13.96
CA GLU A 13 2.86 6.44 -13.65
C GLU A 13 2.46 5.93 -12.25
N LEU A 14 2.39 6.82 -11.25
CA LEU A 14 1.93 6.47 -9.91
C LEU A 14 0.47 6.00 -9.92
N ASP A 15 -0.41 6.65 -10.69
CA ASP A 15 -1.81 6.21 -10.85
C ASP A 15 -1.90 4.83 -11.50
N SER A 16 -1.15 4.61 -12.59
CA SER A 16 -1.07 3.32 -13.27
C SER A 16 -0.56 2.21 -12.36
N LEU A 17 0.50 2.47 -11.58
CA LEU A 17 1.04 1.54 -10.60
C LEU A 17 0.03 1.24 -9.49
N THR A 18 -0.65 2.26 -8.99
CA THR A 18 -1.71 2.11 -7.97
C THR A 18 -2.89 1.31 -8.50
N GLY A 19 -3.27 1.52 -9.76
CA GLY A 19 -4.29 0.74 -10.47
C GLY A 19 -3.91 -0.73 -10.61
N GLN A 20 -2.66 -1.03 -10.97
CA GLN A 20 -2.14 -2.39 -11.03
C GLN A 20 -2.15 -3.08 -9.67
N LEU A 21 -1.73 -2.38 -8.62
CA LEU A 21 -1.79 -2.91 -7.25
C LEU A 21 -3.23 -3.18 -6.82
N ARG A 22 -4.17 -2.30 -7.17
CA ARG A 22 -5.60 -2.50 -6.91
C ARG A 22 -6.13 -3.76 -7.59
N GLN A 23 -5.78 -4.02 -8.86
CA GLN A 23 -6.22 -5.24 -9.55
C GLN A 23 -5.68 -6.49 -8.86
N ALA A 24 -4.38 -6.50 -8.54
CA ALA A 24 -3.74 -7.61 -7.86
C ALA A 24 -4.38 -7.89 -6.48
N LEU A 25 -4.78 -6.85 -5.74
CA LEU A 25 -5.53 -7.00 -4.49
C LEU A 25 -6.92 -7.60 -4.69
N LEU A 26 -7.65 -7.21 -5.74
CA LEU A 26 -8.98 -7.75 -6.05
C LEU A 26 -8.93 -9.24 -6.40
N GLU A 27 -7.81 -9.72 -6.96
CA GLU A 27 -7.59 -11.14 -7.22
C GLU A 27 -7.42 -11.98 -5.94
N LEU A 28 -7.05 -11.37 -4.81
CA LEU A 28 -6.90 -12.05 -3.52
C LEU A 28 -8.22 -12.23 -2.75
N GLU A 29 -9.37 -12.03 -3.41
CA GLU A 29 -10.70 -12.11 -2.79
C GLU A 29 -10.83 -11.21 -1.55
N VAL A 30 -10.14 -10.06 -1.55
CA VAL A 30 -10.34 -9.04 -0.52
C VAL A 30 -11.76 -8.50 -0.62
N GLY A 31 -12.36 -8.17 0.53
CA GLY A 31 -13.77 -7.80 0.60
C GLY A 31 -14.12 -6.60 -0.27
N ASP A 32 -13.23 -5.60 -0.34
CA ASP A 32 -13.43 -4.43 -1.20
C ASP A 32 -12.12 -3.61 -1.36
N VAL A 33 -11.91 -3.01 -2.55
CA VAL A 33 -10.80 -2.09 -2.81
C VAL A 33 -11.29 -0.83 -3.51
N ARG A 34 -11.19 0.32 -2.83
CA ARG A 34 -11.55 1.65 -3.36
C ARG A 34 -10.35 2.57 -3.39
N ALA A 35 -10.35 3.53 -4.31
CA ALA A 35 -9.42 4.64 -4.23
C ALA A 35 -9.71 5.47 -2.96
N GLY A 36 -8.66 5.79 -2.22
CA GLY A 36 -8.73 6.52 -0.96
C GLY A 36 -8.86 8.02 -1.17
N ARG A 37 -9.36 8.71 -0.15
CA ARG A 37 -9.32 10.17 -0.08
C ARG A 37 -7.98 10.61 0.53
N ALA A 38 -7.50 11.79 0.15
CA ALA A 38 -6.34 12.44 0.75
C ALA A 38 -6.64 12.77 2.22
N GLY A 39 -6.45 11.80 3.11
CA GLY A 39 -6.62 11.96 4.56
C GLY A 39 -5.32 12.12 5.33
N GLY A 40 -4.17 11.93 4.67
CA GLY A 40 -2.84 11.96 5.28
C GLY A 40 -1.77 12.44 4.30
N ALA A 41 -0.62 12.86 4.86
CA ALA A 41 0.49 13.57 4.23
C ALA A 41 0.62 13.33 2.72
N VAL A 42 0.16 14.31 1.95
CA VAL A 42 0.36 14.41 0.51
C VAL A 42 1.86 14.47 0.26
N PRO A 43 2.45 13.60 -0.58
CA PRO A 43 3.84 13.76 -0.97
C PRO A 43 4.03 15.17 -1.55
N ALA A 44 5.06 15.88 -1.08
CA ALA A 44 5.32 17.26 -1.46
C ALA A 44 5.54 17.34 -2.98
N GLY A 45 4.48 17.69 -3.72
CA GLY A 45 4.47 17.64 -5.18
C GLY A 45 3.08 17.39 -5.79
N ALA A 46 2.17 16.72 -5.08
CA ALA A 46 0.85 16.43 -5.65
C ALA A 46 -0.01 17.70 -5.77
N LYS A 47 -0.46 18.01 -6.99
CA LYS A 47 -1.31 19.19 -7.25
C LYS A 47 -2.60 19.09 -6.44
N SER A 48 -2.77 20.06 -5.54
CA SER A 48 -3.91 20.19 -4.66
C SER A 48 -5.16 20.55 -5.47
N GLY A 49 -6.12 19.64 -5.53
CA GLY A 49 -7.48 19.88 -5.99
C GLY A 49 -8.34 18.76 -5.44
N GLU A 50 -9.47 19.11 -4.83
CA GLU A 50 -10.41 18.19 -4.21
C GLU A 50 -10.73 17.00 -5.14
N GLY A 51 -10.10 15.86 -4.88
CA GLY A 51 -10.07 14.74 -5.82
C GLY A 51 -9.28 13.59 -5.20
N LEU A 52 -9.55 12.38 -5.64
CA LEU A 52 -8.96 11.14 -5.13
C LEU A 52 -7.44 11.28 -4.92
N ALA A 53 -6.92 10.76 -3.81
CA ALA A 53 -5.49 10.82 -3.58
C ALA A 53 -4.79 9.79 -4.46
N LEU A 54 -3.99 10.28 -5.41
CA LEU A 54 -3.05 9.46 -6.17
C LEU A 54 -2.19 8.65 -5.19
N GLY A 55 -2.03 7.36 -5.46
CA GLY A 55 -1.30 6.46 -4.57
C GLY A 55 -2.08 5.95 -3.36
N VAL A 56 -3.34 6.32 -3.11
CA VAL A 56 -4.07 5.88 -1.91
C VAL A 56 -5.16 4.85 -2.24
N LEU A 57 -5.13 3.74 -1.53
CA LEU A 57 -6.13 2.67 -1.60
C LEU A 57 -6.72 2.38 -0.21
N ALA A 58 -8.05 2.39 -0.14
CA ALA A 58 -8.82 1.86 0.97
C ALA A 58 -9.16 0.39 0.68
N VAL A 59 -8.66 -0.51 1.51
CA VAL A 59 -8.78 -1.96 1.32
C VAL A 59 -9.53 -2.54 2.52
N THR A 60 -10.63 -3.26 2.25
CA THR A 60 -11.35 -4.04 3.26
C THR A 60 -10.89 -5.48 3.15
N VAL A 61 -10.29 -6.01 4.21
CA VAL A 61 -9.69 -7.36 4.21
C VAL A 61 -10.18 -8.15 5.42
N ALA A 62 -10.41 -9.45 5.23
CA ALA A 62 -10.62 -10.36 6.36
C ALA A 62 -9.28 -10.69 7.03
N PRO A 63 -9.26 -11.02 8.33
CA PRO A 63 -8.02 -11.34 9.05
C PRO A 63 -7.22 -12.48 8.40
N VAL A 64 -7.91 -13.46 7.82
CA VAL A 64 -7.29 -14.62 7.17
C VAL A 64 -6.55 -14.28 5.87
N VAL A 65 -7.02 -13.27 5.12
CA VAL A 65 -6.41 -12.86 3.84
C VAL A 65 -5.33 -11.78 4.02
N LEU A 66 -5.21 -11.18 5.22
CA LEU A 66 -4.25 -10.11 5.49
C LEU A 66 -2.80 -10.56 5.22
N ARG A 67 -2.42 -11.78 5.64
CA ARG A 67 -1.10 -12.35 5.34
C ARG A 67 -0.82 -12.38 3.83
N SER A 68 -1.80 -12.80 3.03
CA SER A 68 -1.68 -12.86 1.56
C SER A 68 -1.57 -11.47 0.94
N VAL A 69 -2.37 -10.51 1.42
CA VAL A 69 -2.31 -9.10 0.99
C VAL A 69 -0.92 -8.53 1.21
N VAL A 70 -0.34 -8.74 2.40
CA VAL A 70 0.97 -8.15 2.69
C VAL A 70 2.08 -8.79 1.84
N ARG A 71 2.06 -10.12 1.65
CA ARG A 71 3.00 -10.80 0.74
C ARG A 71 2.87 -10.32 -0.71
N LEU A 72 1.65 -10.05 -1.16
CA LEU A 72 1.42 -9.52 -2.52
C LEU A 72 2.01 -8.12 -2.66
N VAL A 73 1.78 -7.25 -1.68
CA VAL A 73 2.36 -5.89 -1.68
C VAL A 73 3.89 -5.95 -1.66
N GLU A 74 4.48 -6.84 -0.88
CA GLU A 74 5.93 -7.07 -0.84
C GLU A 74 6.48 -7.55 -2.19
N ALA A 75 5.88 -8.58 -2.78
CA ALA A 75 6.29 -9.10 -4.09
C ALA A 75 6.12 -8.05 -5.21
N TRP A 76 5.07 -7.23 -5.10
CA TRP A 76 4.82 -6.13 -6.01
C TRP A 76 5.88 -5.03 -5.86
N LEU A 77 6.29 -4.68 -4.64
CA LEU A 77 7.35 -3.69 -4.37
C LEU A 77 8.72 -4.08 -4.93
N GLN A 78 9.09 -5.36 -4.84
CA GLN A 78 10.42 -5.84 -5.27
C GLN A 78 10.72 -5.61 -6.76
N ASN A 79 9.70 -5.42 -7.61
CA ASN A 79 9.84 -5.35 -9.06
C ASN A 79 9.37 -4.02 -9.67
N ARG A 80 9.20 -2.96 -8.87
CA ARG A 80 8.59 -1.70 -9.32
C ARG A 80 9.40 -0.49 -8.89
N PRO A 81 9.35 0.64 -9.63
CA PRO A 81 10.05 1.88 -9.28
C PRO A 81 9.39 2.62 -8.10
N VAL A 82 8.93 1.90 -7.09
CA VAL A 82 8.16 2.43 -5.95
C VAL A 82 9.05 2.40 -4.72
N ARG A 83 9.12 3.53 -4.01
CA ARG A 83 9.99 3.67 -2.84
C ARG A 83 9.47 2.89 -1.64
N SER A 84 8.17 2.99 -1.39
CA SER A 84 7.54 2.35 -0.23
C SER A 84 6.03 2.26 -0.37
N VAL A 85 5.43 1.25 0.26
CA VAL A 85 3.99 1.17 0.52
C VAL A 85 3.76 1.21 2.02
N ARG A 86 2.90 2.13 2.46
CA ARG A 86 2.41 2.21 3.83
C ARG A 86 1.04 1.55 3.93
N LEU A 87 0.91 0.55 4.77
CA LEU A 87 -0.35 -0.07 5.15
C LEU A 87 -0.81 0.52 6.48
N GLU A 88 -2.07 0.88 6.59
CA GLU A 88 -2.66 1.35 7.84
C GLU A 88 -3.87 0.48 8.18
N LEU A 89 -3.86 -0.13 9.36
CA LEU A 89 -4.95 -0.94 9.89
C LEU A 89 -5.13 -0.65 11.37
N ASP A 90 -6.37 -0.43 11.81
CA ASP A 90 -6.72 -0.17 13.22
C ASP A 90 -5.84 0.92 13.90
N GLY A 91 -5.50 1.98 13.15
CA GLY A 91 -4.66 3.08 13.64
C GLY A 91 -3.17 2.76 13.74
N ARG A 92 -2.74 1.60 13.26
CA ARG A 92 -1.33 1.20 13.18
C ARG A 92 -0.85 1.24 11.75
N SER A 93 0.35 1.77 11.54
CA SER A 93 0.98 1.87 10.24
C SER A 93 2.15 0.89 10.10
N LEU A 94 2.20 0.16 9.01
CA LEU A 94 3.33 -0.67 8.58
C LEU A 94 3.88 -0.12 7.26
N GLU A 95 5.15 0.27 7.23
CA GLU A 95 5.82 0.75 6.02
C GLU A 95 6.71 -0.35 5.42
N LEU A 96 6.50 -0.66 4.14
CA LEU A 96 7.24 -1.66 3.38
C LEU A 96 7.98 -0.93 2.26
N GLY A 97 9.29 -0.79 2.35
CA GLY A 97 10.09 -0.11 1.32
C GLY A 97 11.59 -0.26 1.54
N ASP A 98 12.08 0.14 2.71
CA ASP A 98 13.52 0.18 3.03
C ASP A 98 14.05 -1.07 3.76
N ALA A 99 13.16 -1.99 4.16
CA ALA A 99 13.50 -3.16 4.96
C ALA A 99 13.92 -4.36 4.09
N THR A 100 14.88 -5.17 4.57
CA THR A 100 15.20 -6.47 3.94
C THR A 100 14.01 -7.43 4.01
N ASP A 101 13.94 -8.46 3.15
CA ASP A 101 12.82 -9.44 3.16
C ASP A 101 12.66 -10.11 4.54
N ALA A 102 13.78 -10.37 5.23
CA ALA A 102 13.77 -10.92 6.58
C ALA A 102 13.19 -9.93 7.62
N GLU A 103 13.47 -8.65 7.50
CA GLU A 103 12.90 -7.60 8.36
C GLU A 103 11.43 -7.37 8.05
N LYS A 104 11.04 -7.36 6.78
CA LYS A 104 9.64 -7.29 6.34
C LYS A 104 8.85 -8.43 6.93
N GLN A 105 9.29 -9.68 6.78
CA GLN A 105 8.59 -10.84 7.36
C GLN A 105 8.39 -10.71 8.87
N ARG A 106 9.41 -10.23 9.61
CA ARG A 106 9.29 -9.98 11.06
C ARG A 106 8.31 -8.86 11.40
N LEU A 107 8.33 -7.76 10.65
CA LEU A 107 7.39 -6.65 10.83
C LEU A 107 5.95 -7.09 10.54
N ILE A 108 5.76 -7.93 9.52
CA ILE A 108 4.47 -8.52 9.18
C ILE A 108 3.97 -9.41 10.31
N GLU A 109 4.82 -10.29 10.83
CA GLU A 109 4.48 -11.17 11.96
C GLU A 109 4.14 -10.36 13.21
N ALA A 110 4.98 -9.40 13.59
CA ALA A 110 4.71 -8.52 14.73
C ALA A 110 3.42 -7.71 14.57
N PHE A 111 3.12 -7.26 13.34
CA PHE A 111 1.90 -6.53 13.03
C PHE A 111 0.63 -7.39 13.15
N LEU A 112 0.74 -8.67 12.78
CA LEU A 112 -0.34 -9.64 12.87
C LEU A 112 -0.57 -10.14 14.31
N ASP A 113 0.51 -10.43 15.03
CA ASP A 113 0.45 -10.95 16.41
C ASP A 113 -0.06 -9.89 17.39
N ALA A 114 0.26 -8.62 17.16
CA ALA A 114 -0.20 -7.54 18.03
C ALA A 114 -1.73 -7.28 17.96
N ARG A 115 -2.47 -8.02 17.12
CA ARG A 115 -3.94 -7.97 17.02
C ARG A 115 -4.66 -8.98 17.94
N GLU A 116 -3.95 -9.93 18.54
CA GLU A 116 -4.53 -10.89 19.50
C GLU A 116 -4.70 -10.29 20.90
#